data_AF-A0A521MD38-F1
#
_entry.id   AF-A0A521MD38-F1
#
_cell.length_a   1.000
_cell.length_b   1.000
_cell.length_c   1.000
_cell.angle_alpha   90.00
_cell.angle_beta   90.00
_cell.angle_gamma   90.00
#
_symmetry.space_group_name_H-M   'P 1'
#
loop_
_entity.id
_entity.type
_entity.pdbx_description
1 polymer ?
#
loop_
_entity_poly.entity_id
_entity_poly.type
_entity_poly.pdbx_seq_one_letter_code
_entity_poly.pdbx_strand_id
1 'polypeptide(L)' 'MHAHGGNHQKAVRHVRSWLVAQAGAVAIGAARIQGKYIAFQEWYWERELAAGSSQEDIKEYPTAEIIRAMHEWMNAGQPA' A
#
# COMPACT_ATOMS: atom_id res chain seq x y z
N MET A 1 0.14 22.65 -6.81
CA MET A 1 0.29 21.18 -6.76
C MET A 1 1.77 20.87 -6.88
N HIS A 2 2.39 20.24 -5.87
CA HIS A 2 3.79 19.82 -5.99
C HIS A 2 3.82 18.47 -6.72
N ALA A 3 4.21 18.48 -8.01
CA ALA A 3 4.44 17.27 -8.78
C ALA A 3 5.59 16.49 -8.12
N HIS A 4 5.32 15.25 -7.67
CA HIS A 4 6.28 14.47 -6.87
C HIS A 4 7.46 13.87 -7.67
N GLY A 5 7.61 14.18 -8.97
CA GLY A 5 8.80 13.82 -9.77
C GLY A 5 9.18 12.33 -9.71
N GLY A 6 8.19 11.43 -9.55
CA GLY A 6 8.43 9.99 -9.38
C GLY A 6 8.98 9.56 -8.02
N ASN A 7 9.20 10.48 -7.07
CA ASN A 7 9.74 10.17 -5.75
C ASN A 7 8.63 9.88 -4.73
N HIS A 8 7.99 8.73 -4.91
CA HIS A 8 6.94 8.21 -4.02
C HIS A 8 7.41 8.11 -2.56
N GLN A 9 8.71 7.87 -2.33
CA GLN A 9 9.28 7.85 -0.99
C GLN A 9 9.24 9.21 -0.27
N LYS A 10 9.39 10.33 -1.00
CA LYS A 10 9.19 11.68 -0.43
C LYS A 10 7.73 11.90 -0.07
N ALA A 11 6.80 11.54 -0.95
CA ALA A 11 5.36 11.64 -0.68
C ALA A 11 4.96 10.87 0.59
N VAL A 12 5.35 9.59 0.70
CA VAL A 12 5.08 8.75 1.88
C VAL A 12 5.63 9.38 3.16
N ARG A 13 6.87 9.92 3.12
CA ARG A 13 7.47 10.60 4.28
C ARG A 13 6.68 11.84 4.70
N HIS A 14 6.27 12.68 3.76
CA HIS A 14 5.52 13.90 4.07
C HIS A 14 4.15 13.59 4.66
N VAL A 15 3.39 12.68 4.05
CA VAL A 15 2.07 12.26 4.54
C VAL A 15 2.19 11.64 5.93
N ARG A 16 3.16 10.73 6.14
CA ARG A 16 3.41 10.13 7.45
C ARG A 16 3.75 11.17 8.50
N SER A 17 4.66 12.10 8.21
CA SER A 17 5.02 13.15 9.17
C SER A 17 3.84 14.06 9.51
N TRP A 18 3.02 14.41 8.51
CA TRP A 18 1.81 15.19 8.71
C TRP A 18 0.79 14.45 9.60
N LEU A 19 0.56 13.15 9.37
CA LEU A 19 -0.34 12.34 10.21
C LEU A 19 0.12 12.24 11.66
N VAL A 20 1.42 12.08 11.89
CA VAL A 20 2.00 12.07 13.25
C VAL A 20 1.76 13.41 13.93
N ALA A 21 2.01 14.52 13.23
CA ALA A 21 1.87 15.86 13.80
C ALA A 21 0.41 16.28 14.05
N GLN A 22 -0.48 15.98 13.09
CA GLN A 22 -1.85 16.49 13.11
C GLN A 22 -2.85 15.58 13.82
N ALA A 23 -2.62 14.26 13.79
CA ALA A 23 -3.56 13.27 14.30
C ALA A 23 -2.98 12.41 15.44
N GLY A 24 -1.76 12.71 15.91
CA GLY A 24 -1.09 11.92 16.95
C GLY A 24 -0.86 10.46 16.55
N ALA A 25 -0.81 10.18 15.24
CA ALA A 25 -0.60 8.83 14.75
C ALA A 25 0.74 8.25 15.23
N VAL A 26 0.79 6.93 15.39
CA VAL A 26 2.03 6.25 15.79
C VAL A 26 3.14 6.56 14.79
N ALA A 27 4.31 6.98 15.30
CA ALA A 27 5.45 7.38 14.49
C ALA A 27 6.19 6.18 13.85
N ILE A 28 5.52 5.44 12.97
CA ILE A 28 6.08 4.28 12.26
C ILE A 28 7.12 4.74 11.24
N GLY A 29 8.32 4.16 11.22
CA GLY A 29 9.36 4.53 10.24
C GLY A 29 8.90 4.37 8.78
N ALA A 30 9.25 5.32 7.90
CA ALA A 30 8.83 5.30 6.50
C ALA A 30 9.28 4.03 5.75
N ALA A 31 10.48 3.51 6.05
CA ALA A 31 10.95 2.24 5.49
C ALA A 31 10.06 1.05 5.87
N ARG A 32 9.53 1.04 7.10
CA ARG A 32 8.59 0.00 7.55
C ARG A 32 7.24 0.09 6.83
N ILE A 33 6.75 1.31 6.57
CA ILE A 33 5.52 1.51 5.77
C ILE A 33 5.72 1.00 4.35
N GLN A 34 6.86 1.31 3.74
CA GLN A 34 7.21 0.83 2.40
C GLN A 34 7.33 -0.69 2.35
N GLY A 35 8.04 -1.30 3.29
CA GLY A 35 8.16 -2.76 3.37
C GLY A 35 6.81 -3.46 3.51
N LYS A 36 5.90 -2.91 4.33
CA LYS A 36 4.53 -3.43 4.44
C LYS A 36 3.74 -3.29 3.14
N TYR A 37 3.88 -2.17 2.45
CA TYR A 37 3.20 -1.96 1.17
C TYR A 37 3.70 -2.94 0.11
N ILE A 38 5.01 -3.21 0.05
CA ILE A 38 5.60 -4.19 -0.87
C ILE A 38 5.08 -5.59 -0.57
N ALA A 39 5.13 -6.04 0.69
CA ALA A 39 4.60 -7.34 1.09
C ALA A 39 3.11 -7.49 0.74
N PHE A 40 2.31 -6.45 0.98
CA PHE A 40 0.91 -6.43 0.55
C PHE A 40 0.77 -6.58 -0.98
N GLN A 41 1.58 -5.87 -1.77
CA GLN A 41 1.52 -5.94 -3.23
C GLN A 41 1.89 -7.32 -3.75
N GLU A 42 2.92 -7.95 -3.18
CA GLU A 42 3.32 -9.33 -3.52
C GLU A 42 2.18 -10.31 -3.21
N TRP A 43 1.69 -10.31 -1.97
CA TRP A 43 0.57 -11.14 -1.54
C TRP A 43 -0.68 -10.96 -2.41
N TYR A 44 -1.05 -9.69 -2.68
CA TYR A 44 -2.22 -9.36 -3.48
C TYR A 44 -2.07 -9.89 -4.90
N TRP A 45 -0.89 -9.71 -5.50
CA TRP A 45 -0.62 -10.17 -6.85
C TRP A 45 -0.73 -11.69 -6.97
N GLU A 46 -0.12 -12.43 -6.05
CA GLU A 46 -0.20 -13.89 -6.00
C GLU A 46 -1.64 -14.38 -5.81
N ARG A 47 -2.40 -13.71 -4.93
CA ARG A 47 -3.81 -14.01 -4.71
C ARG A 47 -4.66 -13.85 -5.97
N GLU A 48 -4.53 -12.72 -6.68
CA GLU A 48 -5.32 -12.47 -7.89
C GLU A 48 -4.93 -13.41 -9.04
N LEU A 49 -3.63 -13.70 -9.19
CA LEU A 49 -3.18 -14.72 -10.15
C LEU A 49 -3.75 -16.10 -9.83
N ALA A 50 -3.76 -16.49 -8.55
CA ALA A 50 -4.35 -17.75 -8.11
C ALA A 50 -5.89 -17.79 -8.29
N ALA A 51 -6.54 -16.62 -8.25
CA ALA A 51 -7.96 -16.48 -8.55
C ALA A 51 -8.28 -16.52 -10.07
N GLY A 52 -7.24 -16.54 -10.92
CA GLY A 52 -7.37 -16.68 -12.37
C GLY A 52 -7.26 -15.38 -13.15
N SER A 53 -6.94 -14.26 -12.51
CA SER A 53 -6.73 -12.97 -13.18
C SER A 53 -5.44 -12.94 -13.97
N SER A 54 -5.43 -12.25 -15.10
CA SER A 54 -4.17 -11.95 -15.80
C SER A 54 -3.45 -10.77 -15.15
N GLN A 55 -2.16 -10.60 -15.48
CA GLN A 55 -1.41 -9.42 -15.03
C GLN A 55 -1.96 -8.11 -15.59
N GLU A 56 -2.66 -8.17 -16.72
CA GLU A 56 -3.28 -6.99 -17.35
C GLU A 56 -4.54 -6.62 -16.57
N ASP A 57 -5.39 -7.60 -16.22
CA ASP A 57 -6.58 -7.38 -15.40
C ASP A 57 -6.23 -6.72 -14.06
N ILE A 58 -5.23 -7.25 -13.35
CA ILE A 58 -4.82 -6.75 -12.02
C ILE A 58 -4.43 -5.26 -12.06
N LYS A 59 -3.85 -4.79 -13.18
CA LYS A 59 -3.45 -3.38 -13.35
C LYS A 59 -4.63 -2.45 -13.64
N GLU A 60 -5.73 -2.98 -14.15
CA GLU A 60 -6.94 -2.23 -14.45
C GLU A 60 -7.92 -2.17 -13.28
N TYR A 61 -7.67 -2.94 -12.20
CA TYR A 61 -8.55 -2.95 -11.05
C TYR A 61 -8.67 -1.58 -10.40
N PRO A 62 -9.90 -1.15 -10.04
CA PRO A 62 -10.10 0.14 -9.43
C PRO A 62 -9.43 0.22 -8.05
N THR A 63 -8.95 1.40 -7.69
CA THR A 63 -8.30 1.65 -6.38
C THR A 63 -9.12 1.16 -5.19
N ALA A 64 -10.46 1.21 -5.28
CA ALA A 64 -11.36 0.72 -4.23
C ALA A 64 -11.14 -0.77 -3.91
N GLU A 65 -10.85 -1.60 -4.91
CA GLU A 65 -10.60 -3.03 -4.72
C GLU A 65 -9.25 -3.29 -4.06
N ILE A 66 -8.22 -2.55 -4.46
CA ILE A 66 -6.89 -2.60 -3.83
C ILE A 66 -7.01 -2.22 -2.35
N ILE A 67 -7.81 -1.20 -2.02
CA ILE A 67 -8.04 -0.79 -0.62
C ILE A 67 -8.83 -1.85 0.16
N ARG A 68 -9.85 -2.49 -0.45
CA ARG A 68 -10.55 -3.64 0.17
C ARG A 68 -9.59 -4.78 0.47
N ALA A 69 -8.76 -5.16 -0.50
CA ALA A 69 -7.75 -6.20 -0.35
C ALA A 69 -6.72 -5.86 0.74
N MET A 70 -6.34 -4.58 0.87
CA MET A 70 -5.45 -4.13 1.94
C MET A 70 -6.07 -4.32 3.33
N HIS A 71 -7.38 -4.07 3.48
CA HIS A 71 -8.08 -4.37 4.73
C HIS A 71 -8.13 -5.87 5.03
N GLU A 72 -8.39 -6.70 4.01
CA GLU A 72 -8.38 -8.16 4.15
C GLU A 72 -6.99 -8.67 4.58
N TRP A 73 -5.92 -8.18 3.95
CA TRP A 73 -4.54 -8.50 4.31
C TRP A 73 -4.20 -8.10 5.75
N MET A 74 -4.65 -6.91 6.19
CA MET A 74 -4.49 -6.46 7.58
C MET A 74 -5.22 -7.38 8.56
N ASN A 75 -6.45 -7.80 8.23
CA ASN A 75 -7.26 -8.71 9.05
C ASN A 75 -6.69 -10.13 9.10
N ALA A 76 -6.03 -10.57 8.03
CA ALA A 76 -5.34 -11.86 7.95
C ALA A 76 -4.01 -11.89 8.72
N GLY A 77 -3.63 -10.80 9.39
CA GLY A 77 -2.39 -10.73 10.17
C GLY A 77 -1.16 -10.36 9.34
N GLN A 78 -1.34 -9.78 8.15
CA GLN A 78 -0.27 -9.32 7.26
C GLN A 78 0.65 -10.47 6.81
N PRO A 79 0.10 -11.51 6.14
CA PRO A 79 0.90 -12.59 5.57
C PRO A 79 1.94 -12.06 4.58
N ALA A 80 3.07 -12.76 4.50
CA ALA A 80 4.05 -12.54 3.43
C ALA A 80 3.51 -13.07 2.11
#